data_AF-A0A1I3LIY3-F1
#
_entry.id   AF-A0A1I3LIY3-F1
#
_cell.length_a   1.000
_cell.length_b   1.000
_cell.length_c   1.000
_cell.angle_alpha   90.00
_cell.angle_beta   90.00
_cell.angle_gamma   90.00
#
_symmetry.space_group_name_H-M   'P 1'
#
loop_
_entity.id
_entity.type
_entity.pdbx_description
1 polymer ?
#
loop_
_entity_poly.entity_id
_entity_poly.type
_entity_poly.pdbx_seq_one_letter_code
_entity_poly.pdbx_strand_id
1 'polypeptide(L)'
;MSKNYTKSEITQMVERYFRIKDCKNLYKDKCTNFTGETKDTKENYSKVIVDYLVKHFDEFKSDLNNITVTRKTSYKTESHTGKSDFDFNKHPGGERREEKIAHAMYCQYKEVPAEFGKILDYQIPLKNTKQDEGLGKIDLLSVKDGAKAGLKILHFLELKRDCSKETLLRCILEAYTYSKIINKDKLCDDFDIPLSKKEFREFVIAPLVYKDDGFESQLEFVEPLINSLDCSIEIFVWDYKDGKYVIEKMKQ
;
A
#
# COMPACT_ATOMS: atom_id res chain seq x y z
N MET A 1 19.91 7.63 -21.94
CA MET A 1 19.30 8.98 -21.91
C MET A 1 18.06 8.92 -21.03
N SER A 2 18.04 9.59 -19.88
CA SER A 2 16.81 9.71 -19.09
C SER A 2 15.81 10.49 -19.94
N LYS A 3 14.65 9.89 -20.23
CA LYS A 3 13.57 10.65 -20.84
C LYS A 3 13.06 11.64 -19.79
N ASN A 4 13.30 12.92 -20.02
CA ASN A 4 12.68 13.97 -19.20
C ASN A 4 11.33 14.33 -19.82
N TYR A 5 10.27 14.33 -19.00
CA TYR A 5 8.90 14.58 -19.43
C TYR A 5 8.49 16.02 -19.12
N THR A 6 7.62 16.62 -19.93
CA THR A 6 6.96 17.88 -19.58
C THR A 6 5.86 17.65 -18.55
N LYS A 7 5.41 18.72 -17.91
CA LYS A 7 4.19 18.70 -17.09
C LYS A 7 2.99 18.13 -17.88
N SER A 8 2.79 18.62 -19.11
CA SER A 8 1.68 18.17 -19.96
C SER A 8 1.76 16.68 -20.32
N GLU A 9 2.95 16.16 -20.61
CA GLU A 9 3.15 14.73 -20.90
C GLU A 9 2.74 13.86 -19.70
N ILE A 10 3.12 14.26 -18.47
CA ILE A 10 2.75 13.55 -17.24
C ILE A 10 1.24 13.63 -16.97
N THR A 11 0.65 14.80 -17.11
CA THR A 11 -0.80 14.98 -16.95
C THR A 11 -1.58 14.09 -17.92
N GLN A 12 -1.17 14.02 -19.20
CA GLN A 12 -1.82 13.16 -20.19
C GLN A 12 -1.69 11.66 -19.86
N MET A 13 -0.56 11.23 -19.28
CA MET A 13 -0.39 9.84 -18.81
C MET A 13 -1.37 9.48 -17.70
N VAL A 14 -1.67 10.40 -16.79
CA VAL A 14 -2.66 10.20 -15.71
C VAL A 14 -4.08 10.29 -16.26
N GLU A 15 -4.39 11.36 -17.00
CA GLU A 15 -5.71 11.65 -17.56
C GLU A 15 -6.28 10.51 -18.40
N ARG A 16 -5.42 9.77 -19.12
CA ARG A 16 -5.88 8.64 -19.94
C ARG A 16 -6.67 7.60 -19.13
N TYR A 17 -6.32 7.36 -17.86
CA TYR A 17 -6.99 6.40 -16.99
C TYR A 17 -8.39 6.86 -16.58
N PHE A 18 -8.58 8.17 -16.43
CA PHE A 18 -9.89 8.78 -16.19
C PHE A 18 -10.77 8.70 -17.43
N ARG A 19 -10.19 8.94 -18.62
CA ARG A 19 -10.92 8.85 -19.90
C ARG A 19 -11.43 7.45 -20.21
N ILE A 20 -10.64 6.42 -19.91
CA ILE A 20 -11.02 5.01 -20.17
C ILE A 20 -11.70 4.32 -18.97
N LYS A 21 -11.88 5.03 -17.84
CA LYS A 21 -12.47 4.48 -16.60
C LYS A 21 -11.75 3.22 -16.10
N ASP A 22 -10.42 3.34 -15.97
CA ASP A 22 -9.54 2.25 -15.53
C ASP A 22 -8.56 2.71 -14.45
N CYS A 23 -9.00 3.59 -13.54
CA CYS A 23 -8.16 4.16 -12.48
C CYS A 23 -7.54 3.09 -11.57
N LYS A 24 -8.13 1.88 -11.49
CA LYS A 24 -7.55 0.73 -10.77
C LYS A 24 -6.17 0.30 -11.29
N ASN A 25 -5.78 0.73 -12.49
CA ASN A 25 -4.49 0.41 -13.09
C ASN A 25 -3.51 1.60 -13.09
N LEU A 26 -3.89 2.77 -12.55
CA LEU A 26 -3.05 3.97 -12.55
C LEU A 26 -1.76 3.78 -11.74
N TYR A 27 -1.82 3.17 -10.56
CA TYR A 27 -0.64 2.94 -9.70
C TYR A 27 0.43 2.05 -10.36
N LYS A 28 0.08 1.33 -11.43
CA LYS A 28 1.01 0.49 -12.20
C LYS A 28 1.71 1.26 -13.30
N ASP A 29 1.21 2.45 -13.65
CA ASP A 29 1.88 3.28 -14.64
C ASP A 29 3.26 3.68 -14.11
N LYS A 30 4.27 3.55 -14.97
CA LYS A 30 5.63 3.99 -14.69
C LYS A 30 5.69 5.46 -14.28
N CYS A 31 4.76 6.29 -14.75
CA CYS A 31 4.72 7.72 -14.41
C CYS A 31 4.56 7.98 -12.91
N THR A 32 3.82 7.11 -12.20
CA THR A 32 3.66 7.22 -10.74
C THR A 32 4.97 6.98 -9.99
N ASN A 33 5.93 6.33 -10.65
CA ASN A 33 7.24 5.99 -10.13
C ASN A 33 8.37 6.91 -10.61
N PHE A 34 8.06 7.99 -11.33
CA PHE A 34 9.09 8.93 -11.77
C PHE A 34 9.58 9.79 -10.61
N THR A 35 10.89 10.04 -10.59
CA THR A 35 11.56 10.90 -9.61
C THR A 35 12.17 12.10 -10.31
N GLY A 36 12.31 13.22 -9.59
CA GLY A 36 12.83 14.47 -10.13
C GLY A 36 11.74 15.35 -10.71
N GLU A 37 12.12 16.19 -11.67
CA GLU A 37 11.32 17.32 -12.13
C GLU A 37 11.02 17.28 -13.63
N THR A 38 9.93 17.93 -14.01
CA THR A 38 9.56 18.17 -15.40
C THR A 38 10.63 19.00 -16.13
N LYS A 39 10.81 18.76 -17.42
CA LYS A 39 11.83 19.49 -18.20
C LYS A 39 11.49 20.97 -18.42
N ASP A 40 10.21 21.30 -18.48
CA ASP A 40 9.66 22.60 -18.87
C ASP A 40 9.33 23.50 -17.67
N THR A 41 8.63 22.98 -16.65
CA THR A 41 8.22 23.78 -15.48
C THR A 41 9.08 23.59 -14.24
N LYS A 42 9.98 22.60 -14.23
CA LYS A 42 10.77 22.20 -13.05
C LYS A 42 9.92 21.76 -11.86
N GLU A 43 8.68 21.35 -12.10
CA GLU A 43 7.81 20.82 -11.05
C GLU A 43 8.12 19.34 -10.80
N ASN A 44 8.13 18.94 -9.53
CA ASN A 44 8.28 17.53 -9.15
C ASN A 44 7.20 16.66 -9.81
N TYR A 45 7.59 15.51 -10.37
CA TYR A 45 6.64 14.61 -11.05
C TYR A 45 5.49 14.14 -10.16
N SER A 46 5.77 13.78 -8.91
CA SER A 46 4.73 13.37 -7.95
C SER A 46 3.76 14.51 -7.68
N LYS A 47 4.26 15.75 -7.53
CA LYS A 47 3.41 16.92 -7.36
C LYS A 47 2.47 17.13 -8.56
N VAL A 48 2.98 17.02 -9.79
CA VAL A 48 2.15 17.17 -11.01
C VAL A 48 1.00 16.15 -11.04
N ILE A 49 1.29 14.90 -10.66
CA ILE A 49 0.28 13.82 -10.61
C ILE A 49 -0.72 14.10 -9.48
N VAL A 50 -0.24 14.46 -8.29
CA VAL A 50 -1.08 14.76 -7.11
C VAL A 50 -2.01 15.94 -7.37
N ASP A 51 -1.52 17.03 -7.96
CA ASP A 51 -2.36 18.20 -8.29
C ASP A 51 -3.51 17.82 -9.24
N TYR A 52 -3.26 16.92 -10.20
CA TYR A 52 -4.31 16.39 -11.06
C TYR A 52 -5.28 15.50 -10.28
N LEU A 53 -4.79 14.55 -9.50
CA LEU A 53 -5.62 13.62 -8.72
C LEU A 53 -6.52 14.34 -7.72
N VAL A 54 -6.00 15.34 -7.00
CA VAL A 54 -6.77 16.13 -6.04
C VAL A 54 -7.90 16.88 -6.73
N LYS A 55 -7.61 17.51 -7.89
CA LYS A 55 -8.62 18.22 -8.68
C LYS A 55 -9.73 17.28 -9.20
N HIS A 56 -9.40 16.03 -9.46
CA HIS A 56 -10.30 15.02 -10.02
C HIS A 56 -10.66 13.92 -9.01
N PHE A 57 -10.54 14.19 -7.70
CA PHE A 57 -10.57 13.15 -6.68
C PHE A 57 -11.91 12.41 -6.60
N ASP A 58 -13.03 13.11 -6.73
CA ASP A 58 -14.34 12.48 -6.74
C ASP A 58 -14.54 11.55 -7.93
N GLU A 59 -14.00 11.90 -9.11
CA GLU A 59 -14.02 11.03 -10.28
C GLU A 59 -13.14 9.80 -10.08
N PHE A 60 -11.93 9.98 -9.53
CA PHE A 60 -10.99 8.90 -9.21
C PHE A 60 -11.63 7.91 -8.22
N LYS A 61 -12.18 8.42 -7.11
CA LYS A 61 -12.89 7.63 -6.10
C LYS A 61 -14.11 6.92 -6.67
N SER A 62 -14.92 7.61 -7.46
CA SER A 62 -16.12 7.03 -8.09
C SER A 62 -15.75 5.87 -9.01
N ASP A 63 -14.72 6.02 -9.84
CA ASP A 63 -14.24 4.97 -10.73
C ASP A 63 -13.81 3.71 -9.95
N LEU A 64 -13.05 3.87 -8.88
CA LEU A 64 -12.63 2.75 -8.01
C LEU A 64 -13.82 2.09 -7.29
N ASN A 65 -14.76 2.88 -6.76
CA ASN A 65 -15.92 2.36 -6.03
C ASN A 65 -16.90 1.58 -6.91
N ASN A 66 -16.87 1.78 -8.23
CA ASN A 66 -17.66 0.98 -9.18
C ASN A 66 -17.11 -0.43 -9.39
N ILE A 67 -15.97 -0.76 -8.76
CA ILE A 67 -15.31 -2.06 -8.86
C ILE A 67 -15.34 -2.73 -7.49
N THR A 68 -15.76 -3.99 -7.46
CA THR A 68 -15.56 -4.85 -6.29
C THR A 68 -14.94 -6.16 -6.73
N VAL A 69 -13.72 -6.41 -6.27
CA VAL A 69 -12.99 -7.66 -6.45
C VAL A 69 -13.31 -8.55 -5.25
N THR A 70 -14.00 -9.66 -5.54
CA THR A 70 -14.31 -10.69 -4.55
C THR A 70 -13.67 -12.01 -4.98
N ARG A 71 -12.82 -12.58 -4.14
CA ARG A 71 -12.32 -13.95 -4.36
C ARG A 71 -13.42 -14.97 -4.12
N LYS A 72 -13.40 -16.08 -4.85
CA LYS A 72 -14.25 -17.25 -4.57
C LYS A 72 -13.64 -18.10 -3.46
N THR A 73 -12.31 -18.19 -3.44
CA THR A 73 -11.55 -18.83 -2.37
C THR A 73 -11.25 -17.83 -1.25
N SER A 74 -10.71 -18.33 -0.14
CA SER A 74 -10.29 -17.48 0.98
C SER A 74 -9.20 -16.47 0.55
N TYR A 75 -9.23 -15.28 1.16
CA TYR A 75 -8.13 -14.32 1.18
C TYR A 75 -6.99 -14.81 2.09
N LYS A 76 -7.33 -15.52 3.17
CA LYS A 76 -6.36 -16.16 4.07
C LYS A 76 -5.72 -17.36 3.39
N THR A 77 -4.39 -17.43 3.40
CA THR A 77 -3.65 -18.50 2.72
C THR A 77 -3.21 -19.56 3.73
N GLU A 78 -3.77 -20.78 3.64
CA GLU A 78 -3.49 -21.87 4.59
C GLU A 78 -2.01 -22.28 4.64
N SER A 79 -1.27 -22.14 3.54
CA SER A 79 0.16 -22.47 3.51
C SER A 79 1.05 -21.45 4.21
N HIS A 80 0.52 -20.28 4.59
CA HIS A 80 1.26 -19.27 5.34
C HIS A 80 1.36 -19.70 6.82
N THR A 81 2.22 -20.68 7.04
CA THR A 81 2.48 -21.29 8.35
C THR A 81 3.99 -21.34 8.59
N GLY A 82 4.37 -21.45 9.87
CA GLY A 82 5.76 -21.75 10.23
C GLY A 82 6.60 -20.55 10.68
N LYS A 83 7.92 -20.76 10.61
CA LYS A 83 8.99 -19.84 10.98
C LYS A 83 9.76 -19.45 9.72
N SER A 84 10.30 -18.24 9.71
CA SER A 84 11.17 -17.76 8.64
C SER A 84 12.62 -17.96 9.05
N ASP A 85 13.40 -18.59 8.16
CA ASP A 85 14.87 -18.69 8.29
C ASP A 85 15.58 -17.55 7.53
N PHE A 86 14.83 -16.56 7.05
CA PHE A 86 15.38 -15.43 6.32
C PHE A 86 16.21 -14.52 7.24
N ASP A 87 17.48 -14.35 6.90
CA ASP A 87 18.39 -13.40 7.53
C ASP A 87 18.60 -12.20 6.59
N PHE A 88 18.12 -11.03 7.01
CA PHE A 88 18.13 -9.80 6.24
C PHE A 88 19.54 -9.41 5.76
N ASN A 89 20.55 -9.61 6.63
CA ASN A 89 21.93 -9.24 6.38
C ASN A 89 22.66 -10.22 5.45
N LYS A 90 22.23 -11.48 5.41
CA LYS A 90 22.84 -12.52 4.56
C LYS A 90 22.33 -12.53 3.12
N HIS A 91 21.25 -11.81 2.83
CA HIS A 91 20.59 -11.86 1.52
C HIS A 91 20.36 -10.48 0.89
N PRO A 92 21.35 -9.56 0.84
CA PRO A 92 21.18 -8.13 0.51
C PRO A 92 20.56 -7.84 -0.87
N GLY A 93 20.51 -8.84 -1.76
CA GLY A 93 19.81 -8.75 -3.04
C GLY A 93 19.03 -10.03 -3.33
N GLY A 94 18.11 -9.96 -4.29
CA GLY A 94 17.42 -11.13 -4.81
C GLY A 94 16.01 -10.84 -5.28
N GLU A 95 15.59 -11.63 -6.27
CA GLU A 95 14.19 -11.72 -6.65
C GLU A 95 13.38 -12.14 -5.40
N ARG A 96 12.26 -11.45 -5.17
CA ARG A 96 11.36 -11.70 -4.03
C ARG A 96 11.90 -11.29 -2.65
N ARG A 97 12.91 -10.39 -2.56
CA ARG A 97 13.40 -9.85 -1.27
C ARG A 97 12.27 -9.24 -0.43
N GLU A 98 11.36 -8.49 -1.05
CA GLU A 98 10.19 -7.91 -0.38
C GLU A 98 9.27 -8.98 0.20
N GLU A 99 8.93 -10.01 -0.58
CA GLU A 99 8.10 -11.13 -0.09
C GLU A 99 8.78 -11.89 1.07
N LYS A 100 10.12 -12.04 1.05
CA LYS A 100 10.88 -12.66 2.14
C LYS A 100 10.86 -11.80 3.40
N ILE A 101 10.99 -10.48 3.26
CA ILE A 101 10.86 -9.53 4.38
C ILE A 101 9.43 -9.58 4.95
N ALA A 102 8.40 -9.56 4.09
CA ALA A 102 7.01 -9.69 4.51
C ALA A 102 6.77 -10.98 5.31
N HIS A 103 7.27 -12.12 4.82
CA HIS A 103 7.18 -13.40 5.55
C HIS A 103 7.92 -13.34 6.91
N ALA A 104 9.12 -12.76 6.95
CA ALA A 104 9.88 -12.65 8.18
C ALA A 104 9.19 -11.71 9.21
N MET A 105 8.64 -10.58 8.75
CA MET A 105 7.83 -9.69 9.58
C MET A 105 6.55 -10.37 10.07
N TYR A 106 5.87 -11.15 9.23
CA TYR A 106 4.73 -11.97 9.66
C TYR A 106 5.13 -12.93 10.79
N CYS A 107 6.23 -13.68 10.64
CA CYS A 107 6.70 -14.57 11.69
C CYS A 107 7.03 -13.84 13.00
N GLN A 108 7.58 -12.62 12.91
CA GLN A 108 7.91 -11.80 14.08
C GLN A 108 6.66 -11.22 14.76
N TYR A 109 5.68 -10.76 13.99
CA TYR A 109 4.59 -9.92 14.48
C TYR A 109 3.20 -10.58 14.50
N LYS A 110 3.08 -11.88 14.16
CA LYS A 110 1.81 -12.61 14.28
C LYS A 110 1.34 -12.80 15.73
N GLU A 111 2.28 -12.91 16.68
CA GLU A 111 1.95 -13.08 18.12
C GLU A 111 2.24 -11.83 18.95
N VAL A 112 3.37 -11.15 18.68
CA VAL A 112 3.81 -9.94 19.38
C VAL A 112 3.48 -8.74 18.50
N PRO A 113 2.50 -7.88 18.85
CA PRO A 113 2.09 -6.78 17.99
C PRO A 113 3.19 -5.72 17.81
N ALA A 114 3.31 -5.16 16.62
CA ALA A 114 4.02 -3.89 16.39
C ALA A 114 3.06 -2.70 16.58
N GLU A 115 3.47 -1.48 16.21
CA GLU A 115 2.60 -0.29 16.28
C GLU A 115 1.35 -0.37 15.36
N PHE A 116 1.43 -1.15 14.27
CA PHE A 116 0.28 -1.47 13.41
C PHE A 116 -0.55 -2.68 13.92
N GLY A 117 -0.17 -3.29 15.04
CA GLY A 117 -0.84 -4.47 15.59
C GLY A 117 -0.23 -5.82 15.21
N LYS A 118 -1.04 -6.87 15.29
CA LYS A 118 -0.64 -8.24 14.93
C LYS A 118 -0.81 -8.44 13.43
N ILE A 119 0.16 -9.07 12.77
CA ILE A 119 0.05 -9.43 11.36
C ILE A 119 -0.80 -10.69 11.25
N LEU A 120 -1.90 -10.59 10.49
CA LEU A 120 -2.82 -11.70 10.23
C LEU A 120 -2.33 -12.60 9.11
N ASP A 121 -1.81 -11.99 8.05
CA ASP A 121 -1.27 -12.71 6.88
C ASP A 121 -0.36 -11.79 6.06
N TYR A 122 0.37 -12.37 5.11
CA TYR A 122 1.23 -11.69 4.16
C TYR A 122 0.91 -12.12 2.73
N GLN A 123 1.27 -11.29 1.74
CA GLN A 123 1.12 -11.60 0.31
C GLN A 123 -0.31 -12.03 -0.07
N ILE A 124 -1.31 -11.33 0.48
CA ILE A 124 -2.73 -11.66 0.39
C ILE A 124 -3.22 -11.39 -1.04
N PRO A 125 -3.63 -12.41 -1.79
CA PRO A 125 -4.00 -12.25 -3.18
C PRO A 125 -5.30 -11.46 -3.35
N LEU A 126 -5.31 -10.48 -4.27
CA LEU A 126 -6.56 -9.85 -4.71
C LEU A 126 -7.24 -10.64 -5.82
N LYS A 127 -6.47 -11.14 -6.78
CA LYS A 127 -6.99 -11.88 -7.94
C LYS A 127 -7.84 -13.09 -7.51
N ASN A 128 -8.96 -13.33 -8.17
CA ASN A 128 -9.76 -14.53 -7.96
C ASN A 128 -9.26 -15.68 -8.83
N THR A 129 -8.96 -15.41 -10.09
CA THR A 129 -8.41 -16.39 -11.05
C THR A 129 -7.14 -15.87 -11.73
N LYS A 130 -6.53 -16.70 -12.59
CA LYS A 130 -5.40 -16.29 -13.42
C LYS A 130 -5.81 -15.29 -14.52
N GLN A 131 -7.09 -15.23 -14.86
CA GLN A 131 -7.63 -14.30 -15.86
C GLN A 131 -7.85 -12.88 -15.30
N ASP A 132 -7.82 -12.70 -13.97
CA ASP A 132 -7.88 -11.36 -13.36
C ASP A 132 -6.50 -10.67 -13.47
N GLU A 133 -6.16 -10.31 -14.70
CA GLU A 133 -4.87 -9.72 -15.03
C GLU A 133 -4.65 -8.39 -14.30
N GLY A 134 -3.42 -8.20 -13.85
CA GLY A 134 -2.97 -6.98 -13.20
C GLY A 134 -3.28 -6.89 -11.70
N LEU A 135 -4.23 -7.62 -11.12
CA LEU A 135 -4.48 -7.51 -9.68
C LEU A 135 -3.30 -8.10 -8.88
N GLY A 136 -2.71 -7.28 -8.01
CA GLY A 136 -1.56 -7.65 -7.18
C GLY A 136 -1.96 -8.37 -5.89
N LYS A 137 -1.17 -8.12 -4.85
CA LYS A 137 -1.35 -8.68 -3.51
C LYS A 137 -1.19 -7.56 -2.49
N ILE A 138 -1.89 -7.65 -1.36
CA ILE A 138 -1.57 -6.82 -0.19
C ILE A 138 -0.36 -7.48 0.48
N ASP A 139 0.72 -6.73 0.70
CA ASP A 139 1.95 -7.31 1.24
C ASP A 139 1.77 -7.85 2.65
N LEU A 140 1.12 -7.09 3.53
CA LEU A 140 0.82 -7.47 4.90
C LEU A 140 -0.57 -6.93 5.30
N LEU A 141 -1.34 -7.72 6.03
CA LEU A 141 -2.56 -7.27 6.71
C LEU A 141 -2.34 -7.41 8.20
N SER A 142 -2.53 -6.32 8.95
CA SER A 142 -2.50 -6.35 10.41
C SER A 142 -3.80 -5.91 11.02
N VAL A 143 -3.97 -6.23 12.30
CA VAL A 143 -5.10 -5.77 13.12
C VAL A 143 -4.63 -5.30 14.49
N LYS A 144 -5.19 -4.18 14.96
CA LYS A 144 -5.10 -3.71 16.35
C LYS A 144 -6.44 -3.25 16.88
N ASP A 145 -6.56 -3.21 18.19
CA ASP A 145 -7.66 -2.52 18.85
C ASP A 145 -7.49 -1.00 18.70
N GLY A 146 -8.56 -0.32 18.34
CA GLY A 146 -8.63 1.13 18.32
C GLY A 146 -8.88 1.71 19.71
N ALA A 147 -8.78 3.03 19.82
CA ALA A 147 -9.01 3.73 21.10
C ALA A 147 -10.45 3.58 21.62
N LYS A 148 -11.42 3.38 20.71
CA LYS A 148 -12.82 3.13 21.06
C LYS A 148 -13.03 1.64 21.28
N ALA A 149 -13.71 1.28 22.37
CA ALA A 149 -14.09 -0.11 22.64
C ALA A 149 -14.83 -0.72 21.44
N GLY A 150 -14.39 -1.91 21.00
CA GLY A 150 -14.96 -2.62 19.86
C GLY A 150 -14.47 -2.14 18.48
N LEU A 151 -13.67 -1.08 18.39
CA LEU A 151 -13.06 -0.68 17.12
C LEU A 151 -11.87 -1.58 16.80
N LYS A 152 -11.90 -2.25 15.65
CA LYS A 152 -10.75 -2.93 15.05
C LYS A 152 -10.21 -2.08 13.92
N ILE A 153 -8.91 -1.80 13.97
CA ILE A 153 -8.19 -1.09 12.92
C ILE A 153 -7.43 -2.14 12.12
N LEU A 154 -7.73 -2.24 10.82
CA LEU A 154 -7.03 -3.11 9.89
C LEU A 154 -6.10 -2.28 9.02
N HIS A 155 -4.80 -2.59 9.01
CA HIS A 155 -3.83 -1.91 8.16
C HIS A 155 -3.54 -2.72 6.91
N PHE A 156 -3.69 -2.06 5.77
CA PHE A 156 -3.25 -2.57 4.48
C PHE A 156 -1.83 -2.07 4.29
N LEU A 157 -0.88 -2.89 4.75
CA LEU A 157 0.53 -2.54 4.77
C LEU A 157 1.14 -2.82 3.39
N GLU A 158 1.62 -1.76 2.77
CA GLU A 158 2.31 -1.77 1.48
C GLU A 158 3.82 -1.66 1.78
N LEU A 159 4.51 -2.80 1.71
CA LEU A 159 5.90 -2.91 2.16
C LEU A 159 6.84 -2.42 1.06
N LYS A 160 7.84 -1.63 1.44
CA LYS A 160 8.96 -1.29 0.57
C LYS A 160 10.26 -1.78 1.16
N ARG A 161 10.96 -2.61 0.39
CA ARG A 161 12.29 -3.13 0.75
C ARG A 161 13.37 -2.04 0.72
N ASP A 162 14.47 -2.28 1.42
CA ASP A 162 15.69 -1.48 1.30
C ASP A 162 16.16 -1.46 -0.17
N CYS A 163 16.44 -0.25 -0.68
CA CYS A 163 16.74 0.02 -2.10
C CYS A 163 15.53 -0.10 -3.04
N SER A 164 14.30 0.04 -2.53
CA SER A 164 13.15 0.24 -3.41
C SER A 164 13.35 1.49 -4.27
N LYS A 165 12.97 1.42 -5.55
CA LYS A 165 12.93 2.58 -6.44
C LYS A 165 11.52 3.19 -6.49
N GLU A 166 10.62 2.72 -5.65
CA GLU A 166 9.23 3.15 -5.68
C GLU A 166 9.02 4.44 -4.90
N THR A 167 8.19 5.32 -5.45
CA THR A 167 7.83 6.59 -4.83
C THR A 167 6.76 6.38 -3.77
N LEU A 168 6.69 7.28 -2.79
CA LEU A 168 5.61 7.31 -1.80
C LEU A 168 4.24 7.43 -2.48
N LEU A 169 4.16 8.24 -3.54
CA LEU A 169 2.95 8.39 -4.34
C LEU A 169 2.44 7.05 -4.84
N ARG A 170 3.31 6.23 -5.45
CA ARG A 170 2.90 4.92 -5.97
C ARG A 170 2.43 3.99 -4.87
N CYS A 171 3.13 3.96 -3.74
CA CYS A 171 2.75 3.16 -2.57
C CYS A 171 1.35 3.53 -2.06
N ILE A 172 1.08 4.84 -1.93
CA ILE A 172 -0.22 5.35 -1.48
C ILE A 172 -1.31 4.98 -2.48
N LEU A 173 -1.07 5.16 -3.79
CA LEU A 173 -2.05 4.84 -4.82
C LEU A 173 -2.38 3.35 -4.88
N GLU A 174 -1.39 2.48 -4.71
CA GLU A 174 -1.57 1.03 -4.68
C GLU A 174 -2.42 0.61 -3.47
N ALA A 175 -2.02 0.99 -2.26
CA ALA A 175 -2.75 0.68 -1.04
C ALA A 175 -4.17 1.25 -1.05
N TYR A 176 -4.34 2.50 -1.50
CA TYR A 176 -5.64 3.14 -1.65
C TYR A 176 -6.52 2.37 -2.63
N THR A 177 -5.99 2.03 -3.81
CA THR A 177 -6.71 1.24 -4.83
C THR A 177 -7.20 -0.08 -4.25
N TYR A 178 -6.32 -0.85 -3.58
CA TYR A 178 -6.70 -2.11 -2.95
C TYR A 178 -7.76 -1.94 -1.86
N SER A 179 -7.63 -0.88 -1.04
CA SER A 179 -8.61 -0.57 0.00
C SER A 179 -10.00 -0.21 -0.54
N LYS A 180 -10.11 0.23 -1.80
CA LYS A 180 -11.40 0.57 -2.43
C LYS A 180 -12.03 -0.61 -3.16
N ILE A 181 -11.22 -1.40 -3.87
CA ILE A 181 -11.77 -2.46 -4.72
C ILE A 181 -12.00 -3.78 -3.97
N ILE A 182 -11.33 -4.03 -2.84
CA ILE A 182 -11.46 -5.33 -2.15
C ILE A 182 -12.84 -5.47 -1.49
N ASN A 183 -13.40 -6.68 -1.54
CA ASN A 183 -14.56 -7.03 -0.72
C ASN A 183 -14.15 -7.16 0.75
N LYS A 184 -14.35 -6.06 1.50
CA LYS A 184 -13.97 -5.93 2.91
C LYS A 184 -14.73 -6.87 3.84
N ASP A 185 -16.00 -7.14 3.56
CA ASP A 185 -16.81 -8.04 4.38
C ASP A 185 -16.29 -9.46 4.26
N LYS A 186 -16.12 -9.95 3.02
CA LYS A 186 -15.51 -11.26 2.78
C LYS A 186 -14.10 -11.34 3.37
N LEU A 187 -13.28 -10.30 3.22
CA LEU A 187 -11.93 -10.28 3.81
C LEU A 187 -12.00 -10.51 5.32
N CYS A 188 -12.88 -9.79 6.02
CA CYS A 188 -13.00 -9.93 7.46
C CYS A 188 -13.56 -11.29 7.86
N ASP A 189 -14.52 -11.82 7.10
CA ASP A 189 -15.08 -13.15 7.34
C ASP A 189 -14.00 -14.24 7.19
N ASP A 190 -13.16 -14.16 6.16
CA ASP A 190 -12.05 -15.10 5.94
C ASP A 190 -10.96 -15.05 7.02
N PHE A 191 -10.88 -13.94 7.76
CA PHE A 191 -9.94 -13.72 8.86
C PHE A 191 -10.58 -13.82 10.24
N ASP A 192 -11.84 -14.27 10.33
CA ASP A 192 -12.59 -14.40 11.60
C ASP A 192 -12.63 -13.08 12.41
N ILE A 193 -12.68 -11.93 11.71
CA ILE A 193 -12.78 -10.60 12.34
C ILE A 193 -14.26 -10.25 12.44
N PRO A 194 -14.90 -10.36 13.61
CA PRO A 194 -16.36 -10.19 13.73
C PRO A 194 -16.84 -8.77 13.39
N LEU A 195 -18.11 -8.68 12.98
CA LEU A 195 -18.88 -7.43 12.97
C LEU A 195 -20.11 -7.64 13.84
N SER A 196 -19.96 -7.52 15.16
CA SER A 196 -21.13 -7.45 16.04
C SER A 196 -21.72 -6.04 16.06
N LYS A 197 -22.95 -5.87 16.59
CA LYS A 197 -23.60 -4.55 16.75
C LYS A 197 -22.77 -3.51 17.53
N LYS A 198 -21.74 -3.96 18.25
CA LYS A 198 -20.85 -3.12 19.08
C LYS A 198 -19.44 -3.02 18.52
N GLU A 199 -19.13 -3.70 17.42
CA GLU A 199 -17.82 -3.69 16.79
C GLU A 199 -17.82 -2.90 15.49
N PHE A 200 -16.75 -2.15 15.28
CA PHE A 200 -16.56 -1.31 14.12
C PHE A 200 -15.24 -1.67 13.47
N ARG A 201 -15.15 -1.55 12.15
CA ARG A 201 -13.94 -1.81 11.39
C ARG A 201 -13.49 -0.54 10.71
N GLU A 202 -12.25 -0.15 10.93
CA GLU A 202 -11.59 0.93 10.20
C GLU A 202 -10.48 0.34 9.34
N PHE A 203 -10.47 0.68 8.06
CA PHE A 203 -9.45 0.25 7.12
C PHE A 203 -8.49 1.41 6.90
N VAL A 204 -7.23 1.19 7.24
CA VAL A 204 -6.16 2.17 7.18
C VAL A 204 -5.19 1.72 6.11
N ILE A 205 -4.87 2.59 5.16
CA ILE A 205 -3.76 2.31 4.24
C ILE A 205 -2.44 2.63 4.93
N ALA A 206 -1.43 1.80 4.76
CA ALA A 206 -0.22 1.91 5.56
C ALA A 206 1.05 1.66 4.73
N PRO A 207 1.62 2.70 4.11
CA PRO A 207 2.97 2.59 3.57
C PRO A 207 3.95 2.17 4.67
N LEU A 208 4.66 1.06 4.45
CA LEU A 208 5.67 0.51 5.36
C LEU A 208 7.03 0.62 4.68
N VAL A 209 7.74 1.71 4.97
CA VAL A 209 8.92 2.14 4.20
C VAL A 209 10.22 1.87 4.96
N TYR A 210 11.28 1.56 4.24
CA TYR A 210 12.59 1.38 4.85
C TYR A 210 13.16 2.74 5.28
N LYS A 211 13.81 2.77 6.45
CA LYS A 211 14.28 4.00 7.10
C LYS A 211 15.12 4.92 6.22
N ASP A 212 16.00 4.37 5.39
CA ASP A 212 16.97 5.17 4.63
C ASP A 212 16.57 5.40 3.15
N ASP A 213 15.32 5.13 2.77
CA ASP A 213 14.85 5.25 1.38
C ASP A 213 14.45 6.70 0.98
N GLY A 214 14.58 7.68 1.87
CA GLY A 214 14.31 9.10 1.55
C GLY A 214 12.82 9.44 1.33
N PHE A 215 11.90 8.65 1.91
CA PHE A 215 10.46 8.89 1.82
C PHE A 215 10.01 10.20 2.47
N GLU A 216 10.71 10.65 3.51
CA GLU A 216 10.37 11.90 4.22
C GLU A 216 10.37 13.12 3.30
N SER A 217 11.33 13.22 2.37
CA SER A 217 11.37 14.32 1.40
C SER A 217 10.30 14.24 0.31
N GLN A 218 9.53 13.14 0.26
CA GLN A 218 8.42 12.99 -0.70
C GLN A 218 7.08 13.40 -0.09
N LEU A 219 6.99 13.53 1.24
CA LEU A 219 5.75 13.83 1.96
C LEU A 219 5.10 15.12 1.47
N GLU A 220 5.88 16.20 1.33
CA GLU A 220 5.37 17.50 0.89
C GLU A 220 4.64 17.44 -0.47
N PHE A 221 5.04 16.52 -1.35
CA PHE A 221 4.43 16.38 -2.67
C PHE A 221 3.15 15.54 -2.66
N VAL A 222 2.97 14.67 -1.66
CA VAL A 222 1.82 13.75 -1.56
C VAL A 222 0.82 14.14 -0.49
N GLU A 223 1.18 15.03 0.43
CA GLU A 223 0.32 15.53 1.50
C GLU A 223 -1.04 16.06 1.00
N PRO A 224 -1.13 16.80 -0.13
CA PRO A 224 -2.44 17.20 -0.66
C PRO A 224 -3.34 16.03 -1.05
N LEU A 225 -2.75 14.94 -1.56
CA LEU A 225 -3.50 13.71 -1.86
C LEU A 225 -3.93 13.02 -0.57
N ILE A 226 -3.03 12.88 0.41
CA ILE A 226 -3.32 12.30 1.73
C ILE A 226 -4.53 13.00 2.37
N ASN A 227 -4.52 14.33 2.37
CA ASN A 227 -5.61 15.13 2.93
C ASN A 227 -6.93 15.03 2.15
N SER A 228 -6.88 14.55 0.90
CA SER A 228 -8.07 14.33 0.08
C SER A 228 -8.66 12.92 0.25
N LEU A 229 -7.90 11.95 0.78
CA LEU A 229 -8.36 10.57 0.91
C LEU A 229 -9.57 10.47 1.85
N ASP A 230 -10.52 9.62 1.48
CA ASP A 230 -11.68 9.25 2.31
C ASP A 230 -11.39 8.01 3.16
N CYS A 231 -10.13 7.78 3.51
CA CYS A 231 -9.67 6.80 4.48
C CYS A 231 -8.46 7.33 5.25
N SER A 232 -8.23 6.78 6.44
CA SER A 232 -7.07 7.08 7.25
C SER A 232 -5.80 6.48 6.63
N ILE A 233 -4.68 7.17 6.80
CA ILE A 233 -3.35 6.68 6.42
C ILE A 233 -2.42 6.72 7.64
N GLU A 234 -1.66 5.65 7.86
CA GLU A 234 -0.58 5.61 8.86
C GLU A 234 0.71 5.17 8.18
N ILE A 235 1.71 6.05 8.12
CA ILE A 235 3.01 5.70 7.52
C ILE A 235 3.90 5.11 8.62
N PHE A 236 4.46 3.94 8.35
CA PHE A 236 5.38 3.25 9.24
C PHE A 236 6.76 3.17 8.61
N VAL A 237 7.78 3.35 9.43
CA VAL A 237 9.18 3.16 9.07
C VAL A 237 9.66 1.86 9.68
N TRP A 238 10.38 1.06 8.90
CA TRP A 238 11.03 -0.14 9.40
C TRP A 238 12.54 -0.10 9.22
N ASP A 239 13.22 -0.76 10.14
CA ASP A 239 14.67 -0.96 10.18
C ASP A 239 14.95 -2.41 10.62
N TYR A 240 16.19 -2.88 10.47
CA TYR A 240 16.63 -4.19 10.94
C TYR A 240 17.82 -4.06 11.89
N LYS A 241 17.58 -4.30 13.19
CA LYS A 241 18.56 -4.14 14.27
C LYS A 241 18.62 -5.39 15.13
N ASP A 242 19.83 -5.84 15.48
CA ASP A 242 20.07 -6.95 16.40
C ASP A 242 19.27 -8.22 16.04
N GLY A 243 19.16 -8.51 14.75
CA GLY A 243 18.46 -9.69 14.24
C GLY A 243 16.93 -9.56 14.19
N LYS A 244 16.37 -8.36 14.43
CA LYS A 244 14.92 -8.12 14.46
C LYS A 244 14.53 -6.94 13.59
N TYR A 245 13.35 -7.03 13.01
CA TYR A 245 12.70 -5.87 12.41
C TYR A 245 12.27 -4.92 13.53
N VAL A 246 12.44 -3.62 13.35
CA VAL A 246 11.96 -2.57 14.28
C VAL A 246 11.01 -1.68 13.49
N ILE A 247 9.85 -1.35 14.07
CA ILE A 247 8.80 -0.56 13.43
C ILE A 247 8.53 0.69 14.26
N GLU A 248 8.47 1.84 13.61
CA GLU A 248 8.12 3.12 14.21
C GLU A 248 7.07 3.81 13.33
N LYS A 249 6.00 4.35 13.90
CA LYS A 249 5.05 5.20 13.17
C LYS A 249 5.67 6.57 12.93
N MET A 250 5.67 7.00 11.69
CA MET A 250 6.11 8.34 11.31
C MET A 250 5.15 9.37 11.90
N LYS A 251 5.71 10.41 12.54
CA LYS A 251 4.91 11.55 12.99
C LYS A 251 4.51 12.36 11.75
N GLN A 252 3.20 12.41 11.52
CA GLN A 252 2.58 13.26 10.49
C GLN A 252 2.20 14.60 11.11
#